data_AF-A0A7J7Q1I9-F1
#
_entry.id   AF-A0A7J7Q1I9-F1
#
_cell.length_a   1.000
_cell.length_b   1.000
_cell.length_c   1.000
_cell.angle_alpha   90.00
_cell.angle_beta   90.00
_cell.angle_gamma   90.00
#
_symmetry.space_group_name_H-M   'P 1'
#
loop_
_entity.id
_entity.type
_entity.pdbx_description
1 polymer ?
#
loop_
_entity_poly.entity_id
_entity_poly.type
_entity_poly.pdbx_seq_one_letter_code
_entity_poly.pdbx_strand_id
1 'polypeptide(L)'
;MALRCSWDWRPGLGIVQDVRGRLPWYKDDWVRAPMGCQGVCSCYLHLLRICTACACVWAAACNGHRCGGHPDVVHVLVSTALAGLVQSLLGGQPLLIIGVAEPIVICYGFLYAFAKTAPGLGAALFLPFAAWVCIWTALMCLLLALSGACGGIDKFTRFSGEFLAVSSPSCSCKSASRALCTSSSRPMKQQRHRLPACRGA
;
A
#
# COMPACT_ATOMS: atom_id res chain seq x y z
N MET A 1 -32.20 -7.45 -13.45
CA MET A 1 -31.49 -7.04 -14.68
C MET A 1 -30.22 -7.89 -14.75
N ALA A 2 -30.25 -8.97 -15.54
CA ALA A 2 -29.15 -9.92 -15.61
C ALA A 2 -27.99 -9.30 -16.40
N LEU A 3 -26.89 -8.96 -15.72
CA LEU A 3 -25.62 -8.67 -16.38
C LEU A 3 -25.10 -9.98 -16.95
N ARG A 4 -25.50 -10.26 -18.19
CA ARG A 4 -24.86 -11.26 -19.02
C ARG A 4 -23.45 -10.75 -19.25
N CYS A 5 -22.47 -11.29 -18.53
CA CYS A 5 -21.06 -10.99 -18.73
C CYS A 5 -20.65 -11.60 -20.07
N SER A 6 -21.04 -10.98 -21.20
CA SER A 6 -20.43 -11.33 -22.48
C SER A 6 -19.02 -10.79 -22.42
N TRP A 7 -18.05 -11.70 -22.46
CA TRP A 7 -16.64 -11.40 -22.60
C TRP A 7 -16.41 -10.80 -24.00
N ASP A 8 -16.86 -9.56 -24.18
CA ASP A 8 -16.65 -8.80 -25.40
C ASP A 8 -15.20 -8.32 -25.39
N TRP A 9 -14.37 -8.93 -26.24
CA TRP A 9 -12.93 -8.65 -26.41
C TRP A 9 -12.64 -7.28 -27.06
N ARG A 10 -13.29 -6.21 -26.60
CA ARG A 10 -13.05 -4.84 -27.06
C ARG A 10 -12.08 -4.16 -26.09
N PRO A 11 -10.80 -3.94 -26.48
CA PRO A 11 -9.83 -3.36 -25.58
C PRO A 11 -10.28 -1.96 -25.13
N GLY A 12 -10.29 -1.73 -23.81
CA GLY A 12 -10.63 -0.43 -23.21
C GLY A 12 -12.13 -0.13 -23.05
N LEU A 13 -13.05 -0.99 -23.53
CA LEU A 13 -14.49 -0.75 -23.36
C LEU A 13 -14.91 -0.73 -21.88
N GLY A 14 -14.34 -1.61 -21.06
CA GLY A 14 -14.59 -1.67 -19.62
C GLY A 14 -14.19 -0.38 -18.90
N ILE A 15 -13.03 0.18 -19.23
CA ILE A 15 -12.54 1.44 -18.65
C ILE A 15 -13.51 2.60 -18.98
N VAL A 16 -14.00 2.67 -20.22
CA VAL A 16 -14.95 3.71 -20.63
C VAL A 16 -16.28 3.58 -19.88
N GLN A 17 -16.74 2.35 -19.66
CA GLN A 17 -17.97 2.09 -18.88
C GLN A 17 -17.80 2.50 -17.41
N ASP A 18 -16.65 2.20 -16.79
CA ASP A 18 -16.33 2.59 -15.41
C ASP A 18 -16.31 4.11 -15.25
N VAL A 19 -15.65 4.82 -16.18
CA VAL A 19 -15.60 6.29 -16.17
C VAL A 19 -16.99 6.89 -16.37
N ARG A 20 -17.78 6.38 -17.32
CA ARG A 20 -19.14 6.86 -17.60
C ARG A 20 -20.08 6.63 -16.41
N GLY A 21 -19.91 5.54 -15.68
CA GLY A 21 -20.66 5.24 -14.46
C GLY A 21 -20.31 6.19 -13.30
N ARG A 22 -19.03 6.59 -13.18
CA ARG A 22 -18.55 7.44 -12.08
C ARG A 22 -18.77 8.95 -12.29
N LEU A 23 -18.65 9.43 -13.53
CA LEU A 23 -18.71 10.84 -13.89
C LEU A 23 -19.90 11.65 -13.29
N PRO A 24 -21.15 11.14 -13.26
CA PRO A 24 -22.26 11.92 -12.73
C PRO A 24 -22.17 12.17 -11.22
N TRP A 25 -21.67 11.19 -10.46
CA TRP A 25 -21.56 11.24 -9.00
C TRP A 25 -20.37 12.07 -8.52
N TYR A 26 -19.37 12.29 -9.38
CA TYR A 26 -18.18 13.05 -9.02
C TYR A 26 -18.51 14.50 -8.64
N LYS A 27 -19.50 15.12 -9.30
CA LYS A 27 -19.94 16.48 -8.97
C LYS A 27 -20.59 16.55 -7.58
N ASP A 28 -21.39 15.54 -7.24
CA ASP A 28 -22.08 15.46 -5.96
C ASP A 28 -21.10 15.22 -4.80
N ASP A 29 -20.01 14.47 -5.02
CA ASP A 29 -18.96 14.24 -4.02
C ASP A 29 -18.36 15.57 -3.52
N TRP A 30 -18.11 16.54 -4.39
CA TRP A 30 -17.54 17.86 -4.01
C TRP A 30 -18.54 18.77 -3.29
N VAL A 31 -19.82 18.73 -3.68
CA VAL A 31 -20.86 19.61 -3.11
C VAL A 31 -21.35 19.11 -1.76
N ARG A 32 -21.46 17.78 -1.58
CA ARG A 32 -22.04 17.17 -0.37
C ARG A 32 -21.01 16.84 0.71
N ALA A 33 -19.73 16.65 0.36
CA ALA A 33 -18.68 16.37 1.33
C ALA A 33 -18.53 17.41 2.47
N PRO A 34 -18.58 18.74 2.23
CA PRO A 34 -18.36 19.72 3.29
C PRO A 34 -19.56 19.92 4.24
N MET A 35 -20.69 19.24 4.05
CA MET A 35 -21.90 19.45 4.86
C MET A 35 -22.01 18.50 6.07
N GLY A 36 -21.14 17.48 6.19
CA GLY A 36 -21.16 16.45 7.26
C GLY A 36 -19.97 16.51 8.24
N CYS A 37 -19.58 17.71 8.68
CA CYS A 37 -18.23 18.07 9.15
C CYS A 37 -17.64 17.25 10.32
N GLN A 38 -18.42 16.69 11.23
CA GLN A 38 -17.85 16.07 12.46
C GLN A 38 -17.53 14.58 12.29
N GLY A 39 -18.44 13.79 11.71
CA GLY A 39 -18.23 12.35 11.51
C GLY A 39 -17.15 12.08 10.46
N VAL A 40 -17.17 12.83 9.36
CA VAL A 40 -16.21 12.67 8.26
C VAL A 40 -14.80 13.08 8.70
N CYS A 41 -14.67 14.18 9.44
CA CYS A 41 -13.37 14.65 9.94
C CYS A 41 -12.78 13.68 10.97
N SER A 42 -13.60 13.14 11.89
CA SER A 42 -13.16 12.12 12.84
C SER A 42 -12.68 10.85 12.13
N CYS A 43 -13.46 10.32 11.17
CA CYS A 43 -13.08 9.16 10.38
C CYS A 43 -11.76 9.40 9.62
N TYR A 44 -11.61 10.56 8.97
CA TYR A 44 -10.38 10.92 8.25
C TYR A 44 -9.16 10.96 9.17
N LEU A 45 -9.27 11.59 10.35
CA LEU A 45 -8.17 11.67 11.31
C LEU A 45 -7.77 10.29 11.86
N HIS A 46 -8.74 9.41 12.13
CA HIS A 46 -8.46 8.03 12.55
C HIS A 46 -7.77 7.22 11.44
N LEU A 47 -8.26 7.33 10.20
CA LEU A 47 -7.67 6.66 9.05
C LEU A 47 -6.24 7.16 8.77
N LEU A 48 -6.01 8.47 8.87
CA LEU A 48 -4.68 9.05 8.72
C LEU A 48 -3.71 8.50 9.77
N ARG A 49 -4.14 8.41 11.03
CA ARG A 49 -3.34 7.83 12.12
C ARG A 49 -2.98 6.36 11.85
N ILE A 50 -3.95 5.56 11.41
CA ILE A 50 -3.73 4.15 11.08
C ILE A 50 -2.75 4.00 9.92
N CYS A 51 -2.96 4.73 8.82
CA CYS A 51 -2.10 4.65 7.64
C CYS A 51 -0.65 5.08 7.95
N THR A 52 -0.51 6.16 8.74
CA THR A 52 0.80 6.64 9.19
C THR A 52 1.50 5.61 10.07
N ALA A 53 0.77 4.98 11.00
CA ALA A 53 1.32 3.93 11.85
C ALA A 53 1.79 2.72 11.02
N CYS A 54 1.00 2.27 10.03
CA CYS A 54 1.37 1.19 9.12
C CYS A 54 2.63 1.51 8.31
N ALA A 55 2.76 2.73 7.78
CA ALA A 55 3.93 3.17 7.04
C ALA A 55 5.20 3.19 7.91
N CYS A 56 5.09 3.66 9.15
CA CYS A 56 6.19 3.65 10.12
C CYS A 56 6.62 2.23 10.49
N VAL A 57 5.68 1.31 10.72
CA VAL A 57 5.96 -0.11 10.99
C VAL A 57 6.67 -0.75 9.81
N TRP A 58 6.25 -0.45 8.58
CA TRP A 58 6.91 -0.96 7.38
C TRP A 58 8.36 -0.47 7.25
N ALA A 59 8.56 0.84 7.39
CA ALA A 59 9.89 1.42 7.32
C ALA A 59 10.81 0.87 8.43
N ALA A 60 10.28 0.65 9.63
CA ALA A 60 11.01 -0.03 10.70
C ALA A 60 11.36 -1.49 10.34
N ALA A 61 10.47 -2.21 9.66
CA ALA A 61 10.73 -3.58 9.20
C ALA A 61 11.82 -3.64 8.10
N CYS A 62 11.86 -2.66 7.20
CA CYS A 62 12.90 -2.52 6.18
C CYS A 62 14.26 -2.14 6.77
N ASN A 63 14.27 -1.25 7.77
CA ASN A 63 15.47 -0.81 8.50
C ASN A 63 16.07 -1.90 9.40
N GLY A 64 15.23 -2.81 9.94
CA GLY A 64 15.64 -3.80 10.90
C GLY A 64 16.63 -4.82 10.36
N HIS A 65 16.29 -5.52 9.27
CA HIS A 65 17.13 -6.61 8.73
C HIS A 65 16.79 -7.01 7.28
N ARG A 66 15.70 -6.47 6.69
CA ARG A 66 15.13 -6.99 5.44
C ARG A 66 15.62 -6.27 4.18
N CYS A 67 15.95 -4.97 4.27
CA CYS A 67 16.27 -4.16 3.09
C CYS A 67 17.48 -3.21 3.28
N GLY A 68 18.36 -3.49 4.25
CA GLY A 68 19.63 -2.75 4.41
C GLY A 68 19.51 -1.25 4.74
N GLY A 69 18.36 -0.78 5.22
CA GLY A 69 18.15 0.65 5.52
C GLY A 69 17.53 1.47 4.38
N HIS A 70 17.15 0.83 3.27
CA HIS A 70 16.39 1.46 2.19
C HIS A 70 15.03 0.78 2.06
N PRO A 71 13.89 1.48 1.91
CA PRO A 71 13.67 2.93 1.89
C PRO A 71 13.42 3.56 3.29
N ASP A 72 13.74 4.85 3.43
CA ASP A 72 13.48 5.60 4.66
C ASP A 72 11.98 5.87 4.88
N VAL A 73 11.58 6.06 6.14
CA VAL A 73 10.18 6.30 6.58
C VAL A 73 9.52 7.40 5.76
N VAL A 74 10.25 8.47 5.47
CA VAL A 74 9.71 9.63 4.75
C VAL A 74 9.35 9.29 3.31
N HIS A 75 10.14 8.44 2.63
CA HIS A 75 9.86 8.05 1.25
C HIS A 75 8.56 7.24 1.16
N VAL A 76 8.31 6.39 2.16
CA VAL A 76 7.09 5.57 2.26
C VAL A 76 5.87 6.44 2.47
N LEU A 77 5.97 7.40 3.41
CA LEU A 77 4.89 8.30 3.74
C LEU A 77 4.52 9.18 2.54
N VAL A 78 5.52 9.75 1.88
CA VAL A 78 5.31 10.57 0.67
C VAL A 78 4.70 9.72 -0.45
N SER A 79 5.22 8.51 -0.69
CA SER A 79 4.68 7.63 -1.73
C SER A 79 3.23 7.22 -1.46
N THR A 80 2.89 6.92 -0.21
CA THR A 80 1.52 6.52 0.18
C THR A 80 0.56 7.70 0.10
N ALA A 81 1.01 8.90 0.51
CA ALA A 81 0.22 10.13 0.41
C ALA A 81 -0.06 10.51 -1.06
N LEU A 82 0.95 10.45 -1.93
CA LEU A 82 0.77 10.71 -3.36
C LEU A 82 -0.16 9.68 -4.02
N ALA A 83 0.03 8.39 -3.72
CA ALA A 83 -0.86 7.35 -4.22
C ALA A 83 -2.31 7.54 -3.74
N GLY A 84 -2.51 7.87 -2.47
CA GLY A 84 -3.83 8.17 -1.92
C GLY A 84 -4.49 9.39 -2.56
N LEU A 85 -3.73 10.45 -2.82
CA LEU A 85 -4.23 11.66 -3.50
C LEU A 85 -4.68 11.34 -4.93
N VAL A 86 -3.84 10.62 -5.69
CA VAL A 86 -4.15 10.22 -7.07
C VAL A 86 -5.38 9.31 -7.11
N GLN A 87 -5.49 8.35 -6.20
CA GLN A 87 -6.65 7.46 -6.10
C GLN A 87 -7.92 8.19 -5.67
N SER A 88 -7.82 9.17 -4.78
CA SER A 88 -8.99 9.94 -4.35
C SER A 88 -9.53 10.84 -5.47
N LEU A 89 -8.66 11.33 -6.36
CA LEU A 89 -9.06 12.21 -7.46
C LEU A 89 -9.50 11.44 -8.71
N LEU A 90 -8.77 10.39 -9.08
CA LEU A 90 -8.94 9.65 -10.34
C LEU A 90 -9.54 8.24 -10.16
N GLY A 91 -9.61 7.75 -8.93
CA GLY A 91 -10.08 6.38 -8.65
C GLY A 91 -11.59 6.23 -8.76
N GLY A 92 -12.03 5.05 -9.22
CA GLY A 92 -13.46 4.70 -9.30
C GLY A 92 -14.15 4.51 -7.95
N GLN A 93 -13.39 4.46 -6.85
CA GLN A 93 -13.91 4.31 -5.48
C GLN A 93 -13.02 5.08 -4.49
N PRO A 94 -13.35 6.33 -4.13
CA PRO A 94 -12.53 7.17 -3.25
C PRO A 94 -12.54 6.70 -1.79
N LEU A 95 -13.49 5.84 -1.41
CA LEU A 95 -13.50 5.19 -0.09
C LEU A 95 -12.44 4.09 0.04
N LEU A 96 -11.73 3.74 -1.04
CA LEU A 96 -10.68 2.74 -1.04
C LEU A 96 -9.40 3.33 -0.45
N ILE A 97 -8.97 2.77 0.68
CA ILE A 97 -7.75 3.18 1.37
C ILE A 97 -6.57 2.43 0.76
N ILE A 98 -5.62 3.19 0.21
CA ILE A 98 -4.35 2.64 -0.24
C ILE A 98 -3.39 2.61 0.95
N GLY A 99 -2.80 1.44 1.19
CA GLY A 99 -1.80 1.24 2.22
C GLY A 99 -0.78 0.19 1.80
N VAL A 100 0.35 0.17 2.49
CA VAL A 100 1.37 -0.87 2.31
C VAL A 100 0.85 -2.16 2.92
N ALA A 101 0.57 -3.16 2.08
CA ALA A 101 0.10 -4.46 2.51
C ALA A 101 1.25 -5.40 2.84
N GLU A 102 1.09 -6.27 3.83
CA GLU A 102 2.16 -7.18 4.27
C GLU A 102 2.76 -8.10 3.17
N PRO A 103 1.96 -8.66 2.24
CA PRO A 103 2.52 -9.50 1.16
C PRO A 103 3.55 -8.75 0.32
N ILE A 104 3.36 -7.45 0.09
CA ILE A 104 4.33 -6.66 -0.68
C ILE A 104 5.66 -6.55 0.06
N VAL A 105 5.63 -6.45 1.40
CA VAL A 105 6.81 -6.36 2.26
C VAL A 105 7.66 -7.62 2.16
N ILE A 106 7.00 -8.77 2.12
CA ILE A 106 7.66 -10.07 1.99
C ILE A 106 8.29 -10.19 0.60
N CYS A 107 7.55 -9.81 -0.46
CA CYS A 107 8.09 -9.78 -1.83
C CYS A 107 9.31 -8.86 -1.94
N TYR A 108 9.27 -7.65 -1.37
CA TYR A 108 10.41 -6.74 -1.32
C TYR A 108 11.61 -7.33 -0.58
N GLY A 109 11.37 -8.07 0.52
CA GLY A 109 12.42 -8.79 1.24
C GLY A 109 13.09 -9.89 0.40
N PHE A 110 12.29 -10.66 -0.36
CA PHE A 110 12.84 -11.64 -1.32
C PHE A 110 13.60 -10.98 -2.46
N LEU A 111 13.10 -9.85 -2.98
CA LEU A 111 13.76 -9.09 -4.03
C LEU A 111 15.11 -8.55 -3.57
N TYR A 112 15.18 -8.04 -2.33
CA TYR A 112 16.43 -7.58 -1.73
C TYR A 112 17.41 -8.73 -1.48
N ALA A 113 16.93 -9.87 -0.99
CA ALA A 113 17.76 -11.07 -0.81
C ALA A 113 18.33 -11.55 -2.15
N PHE A 114 17.51 -11.60 -3.20
CA PHE A 114 17.90 -11.95 -4.56
C PHE A 114 18.93 -10.98 -5.13
N ALA A 115 18.71 -9.68 -4.96
CA ALA A 115 19.64 -8.67 -5.43
C ALA A 115 21.02 -8.84 -4.77
N LYS A 116 21.07 -9.14 -3.46
CA LYS A 116 22.33 -9.33 -2.73
C LYS A 116 23.10 -10.60 -3.15
N THR A 117 22.41 -11.67 -3.52
CA THR A 117 23.06 -12.93 -3.96
C THR A 117 23.41 -12.95 -5.45
N ALA A 118 22.83 -12.06 -6.26
CA ALA A 118 23.08 -12.02 -7.70
C ALA A 118 24.49 -11.48 -8.02
N PRO A 119 25.32 -12.21 -8.79
CA PRO A 119 26.64 -11.73 -9.20
C PRO A 119 26.50 -10.50 -10.11
N GLY A 120 27.08 -9.37 -9.70
CA GLY A 120 27.06 -8.09 -10.44
C GLY A 120 26.04 -7.07 -9.96
N LEU A 121 25.04 -7.48 -9.16
CA LEU A 121 24.04 -6.58 -8.59
C LEU A 121 24.39 -6.28 -7.12
N GLY A 122 25.33 -5.37 -6.90
CA GLY A 122 25.69 -4.96 -5.53
C GLY A 122 24.50 -4.29 -4.81
N ALA A 123 24.61 -4.14 -3.48
CA ALA A 123 23.59 -3.44 -2.67
C ALA A 123 23.27 -2.01 -3.17
N ALA A 124 24.24 -1.38 -3.85
CA ALA A 124 24.09 -0.05 -4.45
C ALA A 124 23.10 0.00 -5.65
N LEU A 125 22.90 -1.12 -6.36
CA LEU A 125 22.01 -1.19 -7.53
C LEU A 125 20.62 -1.75 -7.22
N PHE A 126 20.28 -1.98 -5.95
CA PHE A 126 18.96 -2.48 -5.56
C PHE A 126 17.83 -1.51 -5.95
N LEU A 127 18.03 -0.20 -5.76
CA LEU A 127 17.00 0.82 -6.02
C LEU A 127 16.58 0.91 -7.50
N PRO A 128 17.50 1.01 -8.49
CA PRO A 128 17.12 1.00 -9.91
C PRO A 128 16.53 -0.34 -10.35
N PHE A 129 16.99 -1.46 -9.76
CA PHE A 129 16.41 -2.77 -10.03
C PHE A 129 14.95 -2.86 -9.55
N ALA A 130 14.66 -2.38 -8.33
CA ALA A 130 13.30 -2.31 -7.82
C ALA A 130 12.40 -1.40 -8.70
N ALA A 131 12.92 -0.25 -9.15
CA ALA A 131 12.20 0.63 -10.08
C ALA A 131 11.87 -0.06 -11.41
N TRP A 132 12.82 -0.84 -11.95
CA TRP A 132 12.59 -1.62 -13.17
C TRP A 132 11.48 -2.66 -13.01
N VAL A 133 11.45 -3.39 -11.89
CA VAL A 133 10.37 -4.33 -11.57
C VAL A 133 9.01 -3.61 -11.49
N CYS A 134 8.97 -2.40 -10.92
CA CYS A 134 7.75 -1.60 -10.87
C CYS A 134 7.27 -1.16 -12.25
N ILE A 135 8.18 -0.82 -13.18
CA ILE A 135 7.81 -0.47 -14.58
C ILE A 135 7.13 -1.66 -15.28
N TRP A 136 7.71 -2.87 -15.16
CA TRP A 136 7.09 -4.08 -15.72
C TRP A 136 5.75 -4.40 -15.08
N THR A 137 5.64 -4.22 -13.76
CA THR A 137 4.39 -4.42 -13.03
C THR A 137 3.31 -3.46 -13.53
N ALA A 138 3.65 -2.17 -13.71
CA ALA A 138 2.73 -1.18 -14.25
C ALA A 138 2.30 -1.51 -15.69
N LEU A 139 3.22 -1.94 -16.54
CA LEU A 139 2.91 -2.38 -17.90
C LEU A 139 1.93 -3.57 -17.91
N MET A 140 2.17 -4.58 -17.07
CA MET A 140 1.28 -5.74 -16.95
C MET A 140 -0.11 -5.34 -16.42
N CYS A 141 -0.17 -4.42 -15.45
CA CYS A 141 -1.43 -3.88 -14.97
C CYS A 141 -2.22 -3.16 -16.07
N LEU A 142 -1.55 -2.37 -16.92
CA LEU A 142 -2.19 -1.69 -18.06
C LEU A 142 -2.72 -2.69 -19.08
N LEU A 143 -1.95 -3.74 -19.41
CA LEU A 143 -2.40 -4.80 -20.32
C LEU A 143 -3.61 -5.56 -19.76
N LEU A 144 -3.64 -5.84 -18.45
CA LEU A 144 -4.77 -6.47 -17.76
C LEU A 144 -6.02 -5.57 -17.78
N ALA A 145 -5.84 -4.27 -17.55
CA ALA A 145 -6.94 -3.30 -17.62
C ALA A 145 -7.52 -3.20 -19.05
N LEU A 146 -6.66 -3.17 -20.07
CA LEU A 146 -7.09 -3.11 -21.48
C LEU A 146 -7.78 -4.39 -21.94
N SER A 147 -7.32 -5.56 -21.49
CA SER A 147 -7.89 -6.87 -21.84
C SER A 147 -9.23 -7.18 -21.14
N GLY A 148 -9.73 -6.29 -20.27
CA GLY A 148 -11.02 -6.48 -19.61
C GLY A 148 -10.99 -7.55 -18.50
N ALA A 149 -9.81 -7.90 -17.98
CA ALA A 149 -9.64 -8.91 -16.93
C ALA A 149 -10.44 -8.59 -15.65
N CYS A 150 -10.81 -7.33 -15.44
CA CYS A 150 -11.69 -6.87 -14.35
C CYS A 150 -13.05 -7.58 -14.33
N GLY A 151 -13.59 -8.04 -15.47
CA GLY A 151 -14.81 -8.85 -15.52
C GLY A 151 -14.68 -10.24 -14.90
N GLY A 152 -13.44 -10.67 -14.60
CA GLY A 152 -13.17 -11.90 -13.86
C GLY A 152 -13.33 -11.78 -12.35
N ILE A 153 -13.59 -10.57 -11.82
CA ILE A 153 -13.67 -10.36 -10.36
C ILE A 153 -14.83 -11.12 -9.72
N ASP A 154 -15.93 -11.31 -10.46
CA ASP A 154 -17.09 -12.11 -10.01
C ASP A 154 -16.76 -13.60 -9.83
N LYS A 155 -15.65 -14.08 -10.43
CA LYS A 155 -15.16 -15.44 -10.22
C LYS A 155 -14.32 -15.59 -8.95
N PHE A 156 -13.93 -14.49 -8.28
CA PHE A 156 -13.33 -14.59 -6.96
C PHE A 156 -14.39 -15.01 -5.95
N THR A 157 -14.24 -16.23 -5.43
CA THR A 157 -15.16 -16.76 -4.44
C THR A 157 -15.03 -15.99 -3.12
N ARG A 158 -16.15 -15.88 -2.40
CA ARG A 158 -16.18 -15.32 -1.04
C ARG A 158 -15.12 -15.95 -0.13
N PHE A 159 -14.87 -17.25 -0.27
CA PHE A 159 -13.83 -17.97 0.47
C PHE A 159 -12.43 -17.33 0.32
N SER A 160 -12.04 -16.96 -0.91
CA SER A 160 -10.75 -16.29 -1.14
C SER A 160 -10.69 -14.92 -0.47
N GLY A 161 -11.78 -14.16 -0.48
CA GLY A 161 -11.88 -12.87 0.20
C GLY A 161 -11.76 -12.99 1.72
N GLU A 162 -12.50 -13.92 2.34
CA GLU A 162 -12.44 -14.18 3.78
C GLU A 162 -11.07 -14.70 4.21
N PHE A 163 -10.43 -15.53 3.38
CA PHE A 163 -9.07 -16.03 3.65
C PHE A 163 -8.04 -14.89 3.69
N LEU A 164 -8.10 -13.96 2.73
CA LEU A 164 -7.24 -12.77 2.72
C LEU A 164 -7.54 -11.86 3.92
N ALA A 165 -8.80 -11.71 4.28
CA ALA A 165 -9.24 -10.90 5.41
C ALA A 165 -8.75 -11.44 6.76
N VAL A 166 -8.65 -12.77 6.94
CA VAL A 166 -8.13 -13.38 8.18
C VAL A 166 -6.60 -13.43 8.21
N SER A 167 -5.95 -13.63 7.06
CA SER A 167 -4.50 -13.82 6.96
C SER A 167 -3.74 -12.53 7.24
N SER A 168 -4.20 -11.40 6.69
CA SER A 168 -3.56 -10.08 6.86
C SER A 168 -3.41 -9.66 8.34
N PRO A 169 -4.46 -9.65 9.19
CA PRO A 169 -4.31 -9.27 10.59
C PRO A 169 -3.49 -10.28 11.40
N SER A 170 -3.56 -11.59 11.08
CA SER A 170 -2.72 -12.60 11.74
C SER A 170 -1.24 -12.33 11.51
N CYS A 171 -0.87 -12.02 10.28
CA CYS A 171 0.51 -11.78 9.90
C CYS A 171 1.02 -10.43 10.48
N SER A 172 0.17 -9.40 10.50
CA SER A 172 0.45 -8.13 11.17
C SER A 172 0.67 -8.31 12.68
N CYS A 173 -0.13 -9.14 13.35
CA CYS A 173 0.04 -9.46 14.77
C CYS A 173 1.39 -10.15 15.04
N LYS A 174 1.81 -11.08 14.18
CA LYS A 174 3.13 -11.73 14.26
C LYS A 174 4.28 -10.74 14.02
N SER A 175 4.10 -9.79 13.11
CA SER A 175 5.08 -8.73 12.86
C SER A 175 5.23 -7.82 14.09
N ALA A 176 4.10 -7.42 14.68
CA ALA A 176 4.06 -6.58 15.88
C ALA A 176 4.69 -7.27 17.10
N SER A 177 4.37 -8.55 17.35
CA SER A 177 4.98 -9.30 18.45
C SER A 177 6.50 -9.44 18.28
N ARG A 178 6.98 -9.70 17.06
CA ARG A 178 8.42 -9.74 16.76
C ARG A 178 9.10 -8.39 16.99
N ALA A 179 8.44 -7.28 16.63
CA ALA A 179 8.95 -5.93 16.88
C ALA A 179 9.06 -5.64 18.38
N LEU A 180 8.08 -6.06 19.18
CA LEU A 180 8.12 -5.93 20.65
C LEU A 180 9.24 -6.78 21.27
N CYS A 181 9.39 -8.03 20.84
CA CYS A 181 10.47 -8.91 21.33
C CYS A 181 11.86 -8.35 21.00
N THR A 182 12.06 -7.81 19.80
CA THR A 182 13.33 -7.18 19.40
C THR A 182 13.60 -5.86 20.14
N SER A 183 12.55 -5.12 20.54
CA SER A 183 12.72 -3.96 21.42
C SER A 183 13.13 -4.38 22.83
N SER A 184 12.56 -5.46 23.36
CA SER A 184 12.86 -5.97 24.72
C SER A 184 14.28 -6.53 24.85
N SER A 185 14.82 -7.10 23.76
CA SER A 185 16.16 -7.69 23.75
C SER A 185 17.30 -6.69 23.46
N ARG A 186 17.01 -5.41 23.21
CA ARG A 186 18.06 -4.37 23.09
C ARG A 186 18.49 -3.90 24.48
N PRO A 187 19.80 -4.01 24.85
CA PRO A 187 20.26 -3.56 26.15
C PRO A 187 20.11 -2.03 26.30
N MET A 188 19.61 -1.60 27.46
CA MET A 188 19.19 -0.22 27.79
C MET A 188 20.28 0.87 27.66
N LYS A 189 21.54 0.51 27.37
CA LYS A 189 22.65 1.46 27.21
C LYS A 189 22.61 2.26 25.90
N GLN A 190 22.01 1.72 24.83
CA GLN A 190 22.00 2.40 23.52
C GLN A 190 20.89 3.48 23.41
N GLN A 191 19.87 3.43 24.26
CA GLN A 191 18.74 4.37 24.23
C GLN A 191 19.04 5.74 24.85
N ARG A 192 20.02 5.86 25.77
CA ARG A 192 20.39 7.15 26.39
C ARG A 192 21.16 8.10 25.48
N HIS A 193 21.78 7.62 24.40
CA HIS A 193 22.60 8.46 23.51
C HIS A 193 21.82 9.14 22.36
N ARG A 194 20.51 8.90 22.21
CA ARG A 194 19.67 9.51 21.15
C ARG A 194 18.51 10.38 21.65
N LEU A 195 18.47 10.74 22.94
CA LEU A 195 17.64 11.85 23.38
C LEU A 195 18.48 13.11 23.25
N PRO A 196 18.09 14.13 22.46
CA PRO A 196 18.71 15.44 22.59
C PRO A 196 18.54 15.85 24.04
N ALA A 197 19.66 16.11 24.73
CA ALA A 197 19.63 16.65 26.06
C ALA A 197 18.82 17.95 26.02
N CYS A 198 17.59 17.92 26.54
CA CYS A 198 16.93 19.13 26.97
C CYS A 198 17.77 19.71 28.12
N ARG A 199 18.81 20.49 27.79
CA ARG A 199 19.43 21.43 28.72
C ARG A 199 18.40 22.53 28.95
N GLY A 200 17.64 22.39 30.03
CA GLY A 200 16.95 23.50 30.66
C GLY A 200 17.96 24.49 31.24
N ALA A 201 17.51 25.74 31.28
CA ALA A 201 18.15 26.93 31.84
C ALA A 201 18.71 26.75 33.25
#